data_AF-A0A8J4XYK0-F1
#
_entry.id   AF-A0A8J4XYK0-F1
#
_cell.length_a   1.000
_cell.length_b   1.000
_cell.length_c   1.000
_cell.angle_alpha   90.00
_cell.angle_beta   90.00
_cell.angle_gamma   90.00
#
_symmetry.space_group_name_H-M   'P 1'
#
loop_
_entity.id
_entity.type
_entity.pdbx_description
1 polymer ?
#
loop_
_entity_poly.entity_id
_entity_poly.type
_entity_poly.pdbx_seq_one_letter_code
_entity_poly.pdbx_strand_id
1 'polypeptide(L)'
;MTCKKGGFVCIRHDEVRDLTASMLREVCRDVTTEPTLLPLNGEHVQYRTANTTNDARVDVSARGFWTRGQRAFMDIRIFDPMAACYQRIPLEAAHQKNEREKIRSYGDRIRNVDHGTFTPLVFTTSGGMGPKAKCFYSRLADVMAEKKHQPRSHVVAWMRCRLSFSLLRSALLCLRGTRYSTPTTIDLDGLNYQATVVESGILV
;
A
#
# COMPACT_ATOMS: atom_id res chain seq x y z
N MET A 1 6.49 -13.01 3.99
CA MET A 1 5.07 -12.63 3.86
C MET A 1 4.87 -11.72 2.64
N THR A 2 4.38 -12.26 1.53
CA THR A 2 4.06 -11.49 0.31
C THR A 2 2.54 -11.30 0.18
N CYS A 3 2.12 -10.11 -0.26
CA CYS A 3 0.73 -9.66 -0.30
C CYS A 3 -0.25 -10.56 -1.10
N LYS A 4 0.25 -11.38 -2.03
CA LYS A 4 -0.58 -12.12 -3.00
C LYS A 4 -1.41 -13.29 -2.43
N LYS A 5 -1.41 -13.53 -1.11
CA LYS A 5 -2.01 -14.73 -0.50
C LYS A 5 -3.23 -14.47 0.38
N GLY A 6 -3.86 -13.30 0.29
CA GLY A 6 -5.08 -12.98 1.05
C GLY A 6 -4.86 -12.78 2.57
N GLY A 7 -5.96 -12.57 3.29
CA GLY A 7 -6.02 -12.51 4.76
C GLY A 7 -5.33 -11.27 5.37
N PHE A 8 -4.79 -11.41 6.59
CA PHE A 8 -4.20 -10.28 7.32
C PHE A 8 -3.07 -9.54 6.60
N VAL A 9 -2.37 -10.21 5.66
CA VAL A 9 -1.32 -9.58 4.86
C VAL A 9 -1.93 -8.59 3.85
N CYS A 10 -3.11 -8.87 3.31
CA CYS A 10 -3.87 -7.94 2.48
C CYS A 10 -4.41 -6.79 3.32
N ILE A 11 -4.98 -7.06 4.50
CA ILE A 11 -5.45 -6.01 5.41
C ILE A 11 -4.31 -5.02 5.75
N ARG A 12 -3.11 -5.55 6.01
CA ARG A 12 -1.91 -4.72 6.22
C ARG A 12 -1.60 -3.80 5.05
N HIS A 13 -1.67 -4.34 3.84
CA HIS A 13 -1.44 -3.57 2.63
C HIS A 13 -2.52 -2.47 2.48
N ASP A 14 -3.77 -2.85 2.69
CA ASP A 14 -4.94 -1.99 2.50
C ASP A 14 -4.97 -0.86 3.52
N GLU A 15 -4.59 -1.10 4.78
CA GLU A 15 -4.44 -0.05 5.78
C GLU A 15 -3.46 1.04 5.31
N VAL A 16 -2.30 0.64 4.76
CA VAL A 16 -1.30 1.59 4.27
C VAL A 16 -1.78 2.27 2.99
N ARG A 17 -2.49 1.56 2.11
CA ARG A 17 -3.13 2.11 0.90
C ARG A 17 -4.12 3.20 1.28
N ASP A 18 -5.03 2.90 2.17
CA ASP A 18 -6.13 3.79 2.54
C ASP A 18 -5.60 4.99 3.35
N LEU A 19 -4.59 4.79 4.20
CA LEU A 19 -3.89 5.87 4.87
C LEU A 19 -3.18 6.80 3.88
N THR A 20 -2.46 6.23 2.91
CA THR A 20 -1.77 7.01 1.86
C THR A 20 -2.79 7.81 1.05
N ALA A 21 -3.88 7.18 0.63
CA ALA A 21 -4.96 7.84 -0.10
C ALA A 21 -5.63 8.94 0.73
N SER A 22 -5.86 8.72 2.03
CA SER A 22 -6.38 9.74 2.94
C SER A 22 -5.47 10.97 2.99
N MET A 23 -4.16 10.77 3.18
CA MET A 23 -3.20 11.90 3.21
C MET A 23 -3.16 12.63 1.86
N LEU A 24 -3.28 11.91 0.74
CA LEU A 24 -3.34 12.52 -0.59
C LEU A 24 -4.62 13.31 -0.82
N ARG A 25 -5.78 12.82 -0.36
CA ARG A 25 -7.05 13.56 -0.48
C ARG A 25 -7.00 14.90 0.25
N GLU A 26 -6.20 14.99 1.30
CA GLU A 26 -5.98 16.24 2.00
C GLU A 26 -5.22 17.27 1.15
N VAL A 27 -4.44 16.90 0.12
CA VAL A 27 -3.60 17.84 -0.64
C VAL A 27 -3.89 17.89 -2.14
N CYS A 28 -4.25 16.75 -2.75
CA CYS A 28 -4.49 16.60 -4.17
C CYS A 28 -6.00 16.58 -4.48
N ARG A 29 -6.33 16.99 -5.71
CA ARG A 29 -7.65 16.80 -6.29
C ARG A 29 -7.65 15.46 -7.03
N ASP A 30 -8.79 14.78 -7.10
CA ASP A 30 -8.97 13.54 -7.89
C ASP A 30 -7.99 12.42 -7.44
N VAL A 31 -8.28 11.86 -6.26
CA VAL A 31 -7.55 10.73 -5.66
C VAL A 31 -8.44 9.49 -5.71
N THR A 32 -7.92 8.43 -6.33
CA THR A 32 -8.64 7.16 -6.50
C THR A 32 -7.83 6.03 -5.87
N THR A 33 -8.47 5.21 -5.05
CA THR A 33 -7.91 3.94 -4.58
C THR A 33 -8.20 2.86 -5.61
N GLU A 34 -7.20 2.02 -5.86
CA GLU A 34 -7.26 0.91 -6.81
C GLU A 34 -7.77 1.27 -8.23
N PRO A 35 -7.29 2.36 -8.86
CA PRO A 35 -7.63 2.69 -10.25
C PRO A 35 -7.21 1.58 -11.22
N THR A 36 -8.04 1.36 -12.24
CA THR A 36 -7.68 0.55 -13.41
C THR A 36 -6.71 1.32 -14.31
N LEU A 37 -5.71 0.61 -14.83
CA LEU A 37 -4.84 1.12 -15.89
C LEU A 37 -5.53 1.01 -17.24
N LEU A 38 -5.13 1.84 -18.20
CA LEU A 38 -5.63 1.76 -19.57
C LEU A 38 -5.31 0.37 -20.17
N PRO A 39 -6.25 -0.23 -20.93
CA PRO A 39 -6.00 -1.48 -21.61
C PRO A 39 -4.92 -1.30 -22.67
N LEU A 40 -4.21 -2.40 -22.98
CA LEU A 40 -3.21 -2.41 -24.05
C LEU A 40 -3.90 -2.74 -25.38
N ASN A 41 -3.73 -1.88 -26.38
CA ASN A 41 -4.25 -1.99 -27.73
C ASN A 41 -3.12 -2.25 -28.75
N GLY A 42 -2.12 -3.05 -28.35
CA GLY A 42 -0.96 -3.39 -29.19
C GLY A 42 0.34 -2.68 -28.81
N GLU A 43 0.34 -1.85 -27.77
CA GLU A 43 1.57 -1.26 -27.24
C GLU A 43 2.50 -2.32 -26.65
N HIS A 44 3.78 -2.23 -26.97
CA HIS A 44 4.80 -3.14 -26.46
C HIS A 44 5.38 -2.60 -25.15
N VAL A 45 5.29 -3.39 -24.07
CA VAL A 45 5.94 -3.08 -22.78
C VAL A 45 7.37 -3.60 -22.75
N GLN A 46 8.31 -2.79 -22.24
CA GLN A 46 9.74 -3.07 -22.28
C GLN A 46 10.12 -4.38 -21.58
N TYR A 47 9.50 -4.70 -20.45
CA TYR A 47 9.92 -5.80 -19.59
C TYR A 47 8.97 -7.00 -19.70
N ARG A 48 9.53 -8.22 -19.80
CA ARG A 48 8.76 -9.48 -19.68
C ARG A 48 8.03 -9.64 -18.35
N THR A 49 8.46 -8.90 -17.33
CA THR A 49 7.83 -8.88 -16.00
C THR A 49 6.74 -7.81 -15.85
N ALA A 50 6.50 -7.02 -16.90
CA ALA A 50 5.46 -6.01 -16.91
C ALA A 50 4.07 -6.67 -16.83
N ASN A 51 3.15 -6.03 -16.13
CA ASN A 51 1.78 -6.46 -16.05
C ASN A 51 1.03 -5.99 -17.30
N THR A 52 0.69 -6.94 -18.18
CA THR A 52 -0.02 -6.71 -19.43
C THR A 52 -1.52 -7.03 -19.35
N THR A 53 -2.06 -7.36 -18.18
CA THR A 53 -3.48 -7.71 -18.08
C THR A 53 -4.37 -6.47 -18.26
N ASN A 54 -5.53 -6.64 -18.88
CA ASN A 54 -6.46 -5.54 -19.15
C ASN A 54 -7.13 -5.00 -17.86
N ASP A 55 -7.22 -5.83 -16.83
CA ASP A 55 -7.75 -5.51 -15.50
C ASP A 55 -6.65 -5.04 -14.53
N ALA A 56 -5.46 -4.67 -15.02
CA ALA A 56 -4.37 -4.25 -14.15
C ALA A 56 -4.77 -3.03 -13.31
N ARG A 57 -4.65 -3.17 -11.99
CA ARG A 57 -4.92 -2.10 -11.01
C ARG A 57 -3.64 -1.72 -10.28
N VAL A 58 -3.58 -0.45 -9.87
CA VAL A 58 -2.53 0.13 -9.03
C VAL A 58 -3.17 0.60 -7.74
N ASP A 59 -2.45 0.60 -6.61
CA ASP A 59 -3.09 0.79 -5.31
C ASP A 59 -3.68 2.19 -5.08
N VAL A 60 -2.99 3.24 -5.52
CA VAL A 60 -3.46 4.63 -5.37
C VAL A 60 -3.09 5.45 -6.60
N SER A 61 -3.96 6.37 -7.01
CA SER A 61 -3.58 7.47 -7.91
C SER A 61 -4.04 8.83 -7.39
N ALA A 62 -3.31 9.88 -7.78
CA ALA A 62 -3.64 11.26 -7.47
C ALA A 62 -3.24 12.18 -8.63
N ARG A 63 -4.11 13.13 -9.00
CA ARG A 63 -3.78 14.11 -10.04
C ARG A 63 -2.98 15.28 -9.47
N GLY A 64 -1.94 15.69 -10.18
CA GLY A 64 -1.16 16.89 -9.86
C GLY A 64 -0.11 16.72 -8.76
N PHE A 65 0.13 15.49 -8.27
CA PHE A 65 1.04 15.29 -7.14
C PHE A 65 2.50 15.60 -7.49
N TRP A 66 3.03 15.03 -8.58
CA TRP A 66 4.41 15.27 -9.05
C TRP A 66 4.49 16.41 -10.07
N THR A 67 3.62 16.38 -11.08
CA THR A 67 3.55 17.37 -12.16
C THR A 67 2.12 17.86 -12.28
N ARG A 68 1.92 19.17 -12.46
CA ARG A 68 0.59 19.77 -12.61
C ARG A 68 -0.17 19.10 -13.75
N GLY A 69 -1.42 18.68 -13.49
CA GLY A 69 -2.30 18.06 -14.49
C GLY A 69 -2.03 16.58 -14.77
N GLN A 70 -0.82 16.08 -14.51
CA GLN A 70 -0.47 14.67 -14.71
C GLN A 70 -0.95 13.79 -13.55
N ARG A 71 -1.37 12.56 -13.85
CA ARG A 71 -1.75 11.57 -12.83
C ARG A 71 -0.51 10.85 -12.31
N ALA A 72 -0.36 10.83 -10.98
CA ALA A 72 0.63 10.04 -10.28
C ALA A 72 0.01 8.74 -9.80
N PHE A 73 0.70 7.64 -10.00
CA PHE A 73 0.31 6.30 -9.61
C PHE A 73 1.30 5.77 -8.58
N MET A 74 0.77 5.22 -7.50
CA MET A 74 1.52 4.69 -6.38
C MET A 74 1.08 3.26 -6.12
N ASP A 75 2.07 2.41 -5.97
CA ASP A 75 1.88 1.00 -5.71
C ASP A 75 2.68 0.61 -4.46
N ILE A 76 2.02 -0.05 -3.52
CA ILE A 76 2.49 -0.33 -2.18
C ILE A 76 3.02 -1.75 -2.11
N ARG A 77 4.13 -1.90 -1.39
CA ARG A 77 4.66 -3.20 -1.04
C ARG A 77 5.20 -3.20 0.37
N ILE A 78 4.76 -4.17 1.16
CA ILE A 78 5.27 -4.39 2.51
C ILE A 78 5.96 -5.74 2.53
N PHE A 79 7.28 -5.75 2.74
CA PHE A 79 8.09 -6.97 2.80
C PHE A 79 8.66 -7.19 4.20
N ASP A 80 8.93 -8.44 4.52
CA ASP A 80 9.60 -8.82 5.77
C ASP A 80 11.11 -8.87 5.54
N PRO A 81 11.91 -7.98 6.15
CA PRO A 81 13.35 -7.95 5.94
C PRO A 81 14.05 -9.20 6.51
N MET A 82 13.42 -9.95 7.43
CA MET A 82 13.98 -11.16 8.03
C MET A 82 13.68 -12.43 7.21
N ALA A 83 12.94 -12.33 6.11
CA ALA A 83 12.63 -13.48 5.27
C ALA A 83 13.90 -14.07 4.62
N ALA A 84 13.94 -15.39 4.44
CA ALA A 84 15.09 -16.13 3.91
C ALA A 84 15.68 -15.55 2.61
N CYS A 85 14.81 -15.05 1.71
CA CYS A 85 15.22 -14.43 0.45
C CYS A 85 15.99 -13.10 0.58
N TYR A 86 16.00 -12.49 1.77
CA TYR A 86 16.69 -11.23 2.06
C TYR A 86 17.86 -11.39 3.04
N GLN A 87 18.05 -12.56 3.67
CA GLN A 87 19.08 -12.80 4.69
C GLN A 87 20.51 -12.48 4.23
N ARG A 88 20.80 -12.63 2.94
CA ARG A 88 22.15 -12.43 2.36
C ARG A 88 22.35 -11.08 1.70
N ILE A 89 21.40 -10.15 1.81
CA ILE A 89 21.53 -8.82 1.21
C ILE A 89 21.27 -7.72 2.25
N PRO A 90 21.97 -6.59 2.17
CA PRO A 90 21.71 -5.48 3.08
C PRO A 90 20.30 -4.92 2.86
N LEU A 91 19.72 -4.34 3.91
CA LEU A 91 18.34 -3.83 3.89
C LEU A 91 18.09 -2.82 2.76
N GLU A 92 19.08 -1.97 2.48
CA GLU A 92 19.00 -1.01 1.38
C GLU A 92 18.88 -1.72 0.02
N ALA A 93 19.68 -2.77 -0.23
CA ALA A 93 19.58 -3.57 -1.44
C ALA A 93 18.23 -4.31 -1.51
N ALA A 94 17.68 -4.74 -0.38
CA ALA A 94 16.34 -5.33 -0.32
C ALA A 94 15.25 -4.32 -0.71
N HIS A 95 15.33 -3.06 -0.26
CA HIS A 95 14.44 -1.99 -0.70
C HIS A 95 14.57 -1.74 -2.21
N GLN A 96 15.79 -1.54 -2.70
CA GLN A 96 16.05 -1.27 -4.12
C GLN A 96 15.56 -2.42 -5.02
N LYS A 97 15.76 -3.68 -4.60
CA LYS A 97 15.25 -4.86 -5.30
C LYS A 97 13.72 -4.81 -5.41
N ASN A 98 13.03 -4.59 -4.29
CA ASN A 98 11.57 -4.52 -4.26
C ASN A 98 11.00 -3.35 -5.07
N GLU A 99 11.62 -2.17 -5.00
CA GLU A 99 11.24 -1.01 -5.80
C GLU A 99 11.43 -1.30 -7.30
N ARG A 100 12.57 -1.89 -7.69
CA ARG A 100 12.86 -2.25 -9.07
C ARG A 100 11.88 -3.27 -9.62
N GLU A 101 11.48 -4.25 -8.82
CA GLU A 101 10.46 -5.23 -9.23
C GLU A 101 9.12 -4.56 -9.55
N LYS A 102 8.64 -3.64 -8.70
CA LYS A 102 7.39 -2.90 -8.97
C LYS A 102 7.54 -1.95 -10.17
N ILE A 103 8.68 -1.26 -10.31
CA ILE A 103 8.97 -0.39 -11.46
C ILE A 103 8.96 -1.19 -12.77
N ARG A 104 9.57 -2.38 -12.79
CA ARG A 104 9.53 -3.27 -13.97
C ARG A 104 8.13 -3.78 -14.27
N SER A 105 7.31 -3.97 -13.24
CA SER A 105 5.94 -4.47 -13.38
C SER A 105 4.98 -3.43 -13.97
N TYR A 106 5.07 -2.17 -13.54
CA TYR A 106 4.05 -1.16 -13.87
C TYR A 106 4.61 0.10 -14.52
N GLY A 107 5.87 0.45 -14.27
CA GLY A 107 6.41 1.77 -14.56
C GLY A 107 6.47 2.10 -16.05
N ASP A 108 6.72 1.12 -16.91
CA ASP A 108 6.78 1.33 -18.36
C ASP A 108 5.39 1.56 -18.96
N ARG A 109 4.43 0.67 -18.64
CA ARG A 109 3.02 0.80 -19.03
C ARG A 109 2.43 2.15 -18.59
N ILE A 110 2.61 2.51 -17.32
CA ILE A 110 2.05 3.76 -16.79
C ILE A 110 2.64 4.99 -17.49
N ARG A 111 3.93 4.95 -17.85
CA ARG A 111 4.58 6.09 -18.52
C ARG A 111 4.15 6.21 -19.98
N ASN A 112 4.11 5.09 -20.70
CA ASN A 112 3.95 5.10 -22.16
C ASN A 112 2.49 4.99 -22.60
N VAL A 113 1.62 4.41 -21.77
CA VAL A 113 0.20 4.19 -22.07
C VAL A 113 -0.68 5.14 -21.26
N ASP A 114 -0.58 5.11 -19.92
CA ASP A 114 -1.38 5.99 -19.05
C ASP A 114 -0.86 7.45 -19.00
N HIS A 115 0.30 7.72 -19.61
CA HIS A 115 1.00 9.01 -19.60
C HIS A 115 1.18 9.61 -18.18
N GLY A 116 1.30 8.74 -17.18
CA GLY A 116 1.44 9.09 -15.77
C GLY A 116 2.84 8.91 -15.22
N THR A 117 3.02 9.32 -13.97
CA THR A 117 4.24 9.02 -13.20
C THR A 117 4.01 7.85 -12.27
N PHE A 118 4.98 6.94 -12.17
CA PHE A 118 4.90 5.79 -11.26
C PHE A 118 5.87 5.93 -10.07
N THR A 119 5.40 5.67 -8.86
CA THR A 119 6.21 5.68 -7.63
C THR A 119 5.93 4.43 -6.77
N PRO A 120 6.88 3.49 -6.62
CA PRO A 120 6.72 2.37 -5.70
C PRO A 120 6.89 2.83 -4.25
N LEU A 121 5.92 2.49 -3.40
CA LEU A 121 5.93 2.75 -1.97
C LEU A 121 6.26 1.46 -1.22
N VAL A 122 7.56 1.22 -1.05
CA VAL A 122 8.07 -0.01 -0.42
C VAL A 122 8.36 0.23 1.05
N PHE A 123 7.82 -0.62 1.91
CA PHE A 123 8.00 -0.62 3.35
C PHE A 123 8.50 -1.98 3.86
N THR A 124 9.20 -1.98 4.99
CA THR A 124 9.37 -3.18 5.80
C THR A 124 8.19 -3.38 6.73
N THR A 125 8.01 -4.61 7.22
CA THR A 125 7.08 -4.92 8.31
C THR A 125 7.37 -4.15 9.60
N SER A 126 8.61 -3.68 9.78
CA SER A 126 9.06 -2.90 10.94
C SER A 126 8.95 -1.38 10.78
N GLY A 127 8.41 -0.87 9.66
CA GLY A 127 8.24 0.58 9.46
C GLY A 127 9.33 1.27 8.61
N GLY A 128 10.34 0.55 8.14
CA GLY A 128 11.40 1.08 7.29
C GLY A 128 10.87 1.42 5.89
N MET A 129 11.21 2.59 5.36
CA MET A 129 10.80 3.04 4.03
C MET A 129 11.93 2.91 3.00
N GLY A 130 11.58 2.49 1.78
CA GLY A 130 12.48 2.51 0.63
C GLY A 130 12.79 3.94 0.14
N PRO A 131 13.85 4.13 -0.67
CA PRO A 131 14.23 5.43 -1.20
C PRO A 131 13.11 6.19 -1.93
N LYS A 132 12.33 5.53 -2.79
CA LYS A 132 11.23 6.15 -3.53
C LYS A 132 10.08 6.53 -2.59
N ALA A 133 9.76 5.67 -1.63
CA ALA A 133 8.78 5.96 -0.59
C ALA A 133 9.19 7.17 0.27
N LYS A 134 10.45 7.24 0.70
CA LYS A 134 10.98 8.39 1.46
C LYS A 134 10.84 9.70 0.69
N CYS A 135 11.19 9.70 -0.60
CA CYS A 135 11.06 10.87 -1.47
C CYS A 135 9.59 11.29 -1.61
N PHE A 136 8.69 10.33 -1.82
CA PHE A 136 7.25 10.57 -1.90
C PHE A 136 6.70 11.22 -0.62
N TYR A 137 6.96 10.63 0.54
CA TYR A 137 6.47 11.17 1.81
C TYR A 137 7.13 12.48 2.21
N SER A 138 8.38 12.72 1.79
CA SER A 138 9.03 14.02 1.97
C SER A 138 8.28 15.12 1.23
N ARG A 139 7.97 14.90 -0.06
CA ARG A 139 7.20 15.86 -0.86
C ARG A 139 5.77 16.02 -0.33
N LEU A 140 5.12 14.91 0.03
CA LEU A 140 3.77 14.95 0.60
C LEU A 140 3.73 15.81 1.87
N ALA A 141 4.77 15.71 2.71
CA ALA A 141 4.91 16.55 3.89
C ALA A 141 5.09 18.03 3.53
N ASP A 142 5.86 18.36 2.50
CA ASP A 142 6.05 19.74 2.03
C ASP A 142 4.71 20.36 1.59
N VAL A 143 3.99 19.66 0.70
CA VAL A 143 2.70 20.12 0.17
C VAL A 143 1.64 20.21 1.28
N MET A 144 1.64 19.26 2.22
CA MET A 144 0.68 19.27 3.33
C MET A 144 0.99 20.37 4.35
N ALA A 145 2.27 20.64 4.62
CA ALA A 145 2.69 21.73 5.49
C ALA A 145 2.27 23.09 4.93
N GLU A 146 2.48 23.30 3.63
CA GLU A 146 2.04 24.51 2.92
C GLU A 146 0.52 24.66 3.01
N LYS A 147 -0.25 23.62 2.68
CA LYS A 147 -1.72 23.67 2.68
C LYS A 147 -2.33 23.88 4.07
N LYS A 148 -1.73 23.31 5.12
CA LYS A 148 -2.23 23.43 6.50
C LYS A 148 -1.66 24.64 7.24
N HIS A 149 -0.74 25.39 6.63
CA HIS A 149 0.03 26.45 7.30
C HIS A 149 0.67 25.98 8.61
N GLN A 150 1.24 24.77 8.60
CA GLN A 150 1.88 24.15 9.76
C GLN A 150 3.37 23.95 9.53
N PRO A 151 4.22 23.96 10.58
CA PRO A 151 5.63 23.67 10.42
C PRO A 151 5.81 22.24 9.91
N ARG A 152 6.68 22.09 8.91
CA ARG A 152 6.98 20.81 8.26
C ARG A 152 7.34 19.71 9.25
N SER A 153 8.07 20.04 10.31
CA SER A 153 8.46 19.10 11.37
C SER A 153 7.25 18.42 12.02
N HIS A 154 6.17 19.17 12.30
CA HIS A 154 4.94 18.62 12.88
C HIS A 154 4.24 17.68 11.90
N VAL A 155 4.14 18.08 10.63
CA VAL A 155 3.53 17.26 9.58
C VAL A 155 4.30 15.96 9.36
N VAL A 156 5.63 16.03 9.29
CA VAL A 156 6.49 14.84 9.16
C VAL A 156 6.35 13.92 10.38
N ALA A 157 6.36 14.48 11.60
CA ALA A 157 6.17 13.70 12.81
C ALA A 157 4.80 13.01 12.82
N TRP A 158 3.73 13.73 12.45
CA TRP A 158 2.39 13.18 12.31
C TRP A 158 2.31 12.06 11.27
N MET A 159 2.86 12.27 10.06
CA MET A 159 2.88 11.24 9.00
C MET A 159 3.63 9.98 9.44
N ARG A 160 4.84 10.15 10.00
CA ARG A 160 5.65 9.04 10.52
C ARG A 160 4.91 8.28 11.60
N CYS A 161 4.29 9.00 12.53
CA CYS A 161 3.49 8.43 13.60
C CYS A 161 2.35 7.56 13.04
N ARG A 162 1.52 8.10 12.13
CA ARG A 162 0.41 7.35 11.53
C ARG A 162 0.86 6.13 10.74
N LEU A 163 1.93 6.25 9.95
CA LEU A 163 2.48 5.13 9.17
C LEU A 163 3.04 4.04 10.08
N SER A 164 3.80 4.41 11.12
CA SER A 164 4.33 3.46 12.10
C SER A 164 3.21 2.74 12.84
N PHE A 165 2.18 3.46 13.29
CA PHE A 165 1.04 2.84 13.97
C PHE A 165 0.25 1.91 13.05
N SER A 166 0.01 2.29 11.79
CA SER A 166 -0.65 1.42 10.82
C SER A 166 0.16 0.15 10.57
N LEU A 167 1.47 0.27 10.29
CA LEU A 167 2.34 -0.87 10.06
C LEU A 167 2.47 -1.78 11.29
N LEU A 168 2.51 -1.20 12.50
CA LEU A 168 2.56 -1.97 13.74
C LEU A 168 1.25 -2.70 14.02
N ARG A 169 0.11 -2.01 13.96
CA ARG A 169 -1.22 -2.61 14.20
C ARG A 169 -1.50 -3.75 13.25
N SER A 170 -1.24 -3.53 11.97
CA SER A 170 -1.41 -4.54 10.95
C SER A 170 -0.41 -5.70 11.06
N ALA A 171 0.83 -5.47 11.51
CA ALA A 171 1.77 -6.54 11.81
C ALA A 171 1.32 -7.38 13.02
N LEU A 172 0.78 -6.73 14.07
CA LEU A 172 0.19 -7.42 15.22
C LEU A 172 -1.01 -8.26 14.79
N LEU A 173 -1.88 -7.73 13.92
CA LEU A 173 -3.00 -8.49 13.37
C LEU A 173 -2.52 -9.69 12.54
N CYS A 174 -1.43 -9.56 11.78
CA CYS A 174 -0.84 -10.70 11.06
C CYS A 174 -0.35 -11.81 11.99
N LEU A 175 0.14 -11.47 13.20
CA LEU A 175 0.71 -12.42 14.16
C LEU A 175 -0.32 -13.00 15.13
N ARG A 176 -1.27 -12.17 15.58
CA ARG A 176 -2.21 -12.49 16.66
C ARG A 176 -3.67 -12.49 16.21
N GLY A 177 -3.94 -12.16 14.96
CA GLY A 177 -5.29 -12.24 14.41
C GLY A 177 -5.77 -13.69 14.37
N THR A 178 -6.93 -13.93 14.96
CA THR A 178 -7.59 -15.23 14.86
C THR A 178 -8.25 -15.33 13.50
N ARG A 179 -7.92 -16.38 12.72
CA ARG A 179 -8.48 -16.60 11.38
C ARG A 179 -9.89 -17.18 11.38
N TYR A 180 -10.31 -17.73 12.52
CA TYR A 180 -11.62 -18.36 12.73
C TYR A 180 -12.09 -18.06 14.16
N SER A 181 -13.28 -17.50 14.32
CA SER A 181 -13.95 -17.56 15.62
C SER A 181 -14.63 -18.93 15.68
N THR A 182 -14.16 -19.82 16.55
CA THR A 182 -14.98 -20.97 16.96
C THR A 182 -16.21 -20.40 17.65
N PRO A 183 -17.45 -20.74 17.23
CA PRO A 183 -18.62 -20.32 17.96
C PRO A 183 -18.51 -20.87 19.38
N THR A 184 -18.35 -19.98 20.36
CA THR A 184 -18.42 -20.36 21.77
C THR A 184 -19.90 -20.58 22.07
N THR A 185 -20.30 -21.84 22.25
CA THR A 185 -21.58 -22.15 22.88
C THR A 185 -21.50 -21.69 24.33
N ILE A 186 -22.27 -20.65 24.68
CA ILE A 186 -22.44 -20.21 26.06
C ILE A 186 -23.70 -20.92 26.55
N ASP A 187 -23.55 -21.89 27.45
CA ASP A 187 -24.70 -22.55 28.09
C ASP A 187 -25.14 -21.69 29.28
N LEU A 188 -26.26 -20.99 29.11
CA LEU A 188 -26.94 -20.27 30.18
C LEU A 188 -28.19 -21.08 30.54
N ASP A 189 -28.15 -21.75 31.69
CA ASP A 189 -29.27 -22.46 32.32
C ASP A 189 -30.17 -23.24 31.34
N GLY A 190 -29.58 -24.07 30.48
CA GLY A 190 -30.30 -25.04 29.66
C GLY A 190 -30.91 -24.48 28.38
N LEU A 191 -30.55 -23.28 27.95
CA LEU A 191 -30.90 -22.74 26.63
C LEU A 191 -29.63 -22.56 25.78
N ASN A 192 -29.43 -23.48 24.83
CA ASN A 192 -28.38 -23.39 23.82
C ASN A 192 -28.65 -22.21 22.86
N TYR A 193 -27.95 -21.09 23.06
CA TYR A 193 -27.91 -19.99 22.09
C TYR A 193 -26.67 -20.12 21.19
N GLN A 194 -26.89 -20.28 19.88
CA GLN A 194 -25.83 -20.05 18.90
C GLN A 194 -25.72 -18.55 18.63
N ALA A 195 -24.74 -17.89 19.25
CA ALA A 195 -24.37 -16.55 18.87
C ALA A 195 -23.56 -16.58 17.57
N THR A 196 -24.24 -16.55 16.41
CA THR A 196 -23.59 -16.21 15.14
C THR A 196 -23.24 -14.73 15.17
N VAL A 197 -21.98 -14.42 15.47
CA VAL A 197 -21.42 -13.10 15.15
C VAL A 197 -21.44 -12.99 13.63
N VAL A 198 -22.30 -12.11 13.13
CA VAL A 198 -22.44 -11.81 11.70
C VAL A 198 -21.06 -11.49 11.13
N GLU A 199 -20.69 -12.26 10.11
CA GLU A 199 -19.45 -12.14 9.36
C GLU A 199 -19.19 -10.68 8.99
N SER A 200 -18.08 -10.10 9.47
CA SER A 200 -17.44 -9.03 8.74
C SER A 200 -16.90 -9.64 7.45
N GLY A 201 -17.72 -9.60 6.41
CA GLY A 201 -17.51 -10.22 5.10
C GLY A 201 -16.12 -9.94 4.55
N ILE A 202 -15.27 -10.96 4.60
CA ILE A 202 -14.09 -11.08 3.77
C ILE A 202 -14.58 -11.77 2.50
N LEU A 203 -15.12 -10.98 1.56
CA LEU A 203 -15.38 -11.48 0.22
C LEU A 203 -14.05 -11.48 -0.54
N VAL A 204 -13.74 -12.67 -1.07
CA VAL A 204 -12.51 -13.10 -1.76
C VAL A 204 -12.28 -12.35 -3.06
#